data_AF-A0A4P6A320-F1
#
_entry.id   AF-A0A4P6A320-F1
#
_cell.length_a   1.000
_cell.length_b   1.000
_cell.length_c   1.000
_cell.angle_alpha   90.00
_cell.angle_beta   90.00
_cell.angle_gamma   90.00
#
_symmetry.space_group_name_H-M   'P 1'
#
loop_
_entity.id
_entity.type
_entity.pdbx_description
1 polymer ?
#
loop_
_entity_poly.entity_id
_entity_poly.type
_entity_poly.pdbx_seq_one_letter_code
_entity_poly.pdbx_strand_id
1 'polypeptide(L)'
;MTASSTFSTSVFSSAFSILLLIFVTAGVFTFPAYSIVLVVAIVSYLVALRFMPFLWLYVLLFITLAINLAPWTGRYIVDELDIFVAVTGAFFLFQLKPKYKVSKQFYIATVLVVFCFATSFDTSWFNVFSPVYANFYVTPLNGFIIFKGLLWALLLSWIFNQQRVESEKEAYKHLFLASIVGGLTLFVVIMWEKQVLVTLFSTTDIYTKVNTFFNLSSAYRTTGIISGMHTGGESIDGMYLFLLPLTVGACFFFKRYWLRFIALAAVVGVMYGVLMGFTRATYGASFIAITILCLMCFIQRFREKAQLEQQAKGYTSATNSLLMFAIGNAIAFSLLFYSVYTLHQYAGYYAELSAGLMYSLSIFMGSNRKVPLVVRVAIVGIGLFFSFS
;
A
#
# COMPACT_ATOMS: atom_id res chain seq x y z
N MET A 1 0.38 7.53 -40.36
CA MET A 1 -0.61 6.50 -39.97
C MET A 1 -0.40 6.12 -38.50
N THR A 2 -1.01 6.86 -37.55
CA THR A 2 -0.88 6.63 -36.10
C THR A 2 -2.15 7.07 -35.33
N ALA A 3 -3.32 6.96 -35.97
CA ALA A 3 -4.59 7.42 -35.40
C ALA A 3 -5.49 6.30 -34.84
N SER A 4 -5.19 5.02 -35.08
CA SER A 4 -6.09 3.92 -34.73
C SER A 4 -5.90 3.34 -33.32
N SER A 5 -4.77 3.60 -32.64
CA SER A 5 -4.49 3.03 -31.30
C SER A 5 -4.98 3.89 -30.13
N THR A 6 -5.32 5.16 -30.37
CA THR A 6 -5.84 6.08 -29.35
C THR A 6 -7.34 5.93 -29.13
N PHE A 7 -8.10 5.51 -30.16
CA PHE A 7 -9.55 5.41 -30.09
C PHE A 7 -10.04 4.19 -29.28
N SER A 8 -9.39 3.03 -29.44
CA SER A 8 -9.74 1.81 -28.68
C SER A 8 -9.43 1.95 -27.18
N THR A 9 -8.33 2.63 -26.84
CA THR A 9 -7.96 2.89 -25.44
C THR A 9 -8.89 3.88 -24.76
N SER A 10 -9.45 4.86 -25.48
CA SER A 10 -10.43 5.80 -24.92
C SER A 10 -11.79 5.15 -24.64
N VAL A 11 -12.24 4.22 -25.48
CA VAL A 11 -13.55 3.54 -25.28
C VAL A 11 -13.51 2.64 -24.06
N PHE A 12 -12.44 1.83 -23.89
CA PHE A 12 -12.30 0.96 -22.72
C PHE A 12 -12.19 1.76 -21.41
N SER A 13 -11.37 2.82 -21.41
CA SER A 13 -11.24 3.73 -20.25
C SER A 13 -12.58 4.37 -19.89
N SER A 14 -13.35 4.81 -20.90
CA SER A 14 -14.67 5.41 -20.68
C SER A 14 -15.68 4.39 -20.15
N ALA A 15 -15.72 3.18 -20.72
CA ALA A 15 -16.61 2.11 -20.26
C ALA A 15 -16.31 1.72 -18.80
N PHE A 16 -15.04 1.54 -18.47
CA PHE A 16 -14.63 1.22 -17.09
C PHE A 16 -14.95 2.37 -16.12
N SER A 17 -14.77 3.61 -16.55
CA SER A 17 -15.15 4.78 -15.76
C SER A 17 -16.66 4.86 -15.49
N ILE A 18 -17.49 4.54 -16.50
CA ILE A 18 -18.94 4.45 -16.34
C ILE A 18 -19.31 3.36 -15.34
N LEU A 19 -18.66 2.19 -15.40
CA LEU A 19 -18.87 1.11 -14.42
C LEU A 19 -18.54 1.56 -13.00
N LEU A 20 -17.44 2.31 -12.81
CA LEU A 20 -17.10 2.88 -11.50
C LEU A 20 -18.14 3.92 -11.04
N LEU A 21 -18.67 4.77 -11.93
CA LEU A 21 -19.75 5.69 -11.58
C LEU A 21 -21.05 4.96 -11.20
N ILE A 22 -21.38 3.87 -11.88
CA ILE A 22 -22.52 3.02 -11.51
C ILE A 22 -22.28 2.41 -10.12
N PHE A 23 -21.07 1.91 -9.85
CA PHE A 23 -20.69 1.38 -8.54
C PHE A 23 -20.82 2.45 -7.44
N VAL A 24 -20.34 3.67 -7.68
CA VAL A 24 -20.43 4.80 -6.73
C VAL A 24 -21.88 5.18 -6.48
N THR A 25 -22.67 5.35 -7.54
CA THR A 25 -24.09 5.74 -7.40
C THR A 25 -24.86 4.68 -6.64
N ALA A 26 -24.74 3.40 -7.03
CA ALA A 26 -25.34 2.29 -6.29
C ALA A 26 -24.90 2.28 -4.82
N GLY A 27 -23.60 2.43 -4.56
CA GLY A 27 -23.03 2.47 -3.22
C GLY A 27 -23.60 3.59 -2.35
N VAL A 28 -23.69 4.81 -2.88
CA VAL A 28 -24.24 5.97 -2.17
C VAL A 28 -25.74 5.85 -1.95
N PHE A 29 -26.51 5.43 -2.95
CA PHE A 29 -27.98 5.29 -2.84
C PHE A 29 -28.41 4.26 -1.81
N THR A 30 -27.61 3.19 -1.67
CA THR A 30 -27.88 2.09 -0.74
C THR A 30 -27.19 2.27 0.61
N PHE A 31 -26.50 3.40 0.84
CA PHE A 31 -25.74 3.65 2.05
C PHE A 31 -26.69 3.94 3.23
N PRO A 32 -26.66 3.13 4.31
CA PRO A 32 -27.75 3.08 5.29
C PRO A 32 -27.83 4.31 6.21
N ALA A 33 -26.71 5.00 6.46
CA ALA A 33 -26.66 6.19 7.31
C ALA A 33 -25.69 7.23 6.74
N TYR A 34 -25.93 8.52 6.99
CA TYR A 34 -25.06 9.63 6.54
C TYR A 34 -24.89 9.78 5.02
N SER A 35 -25.84 9.29 4.22
CA SER A 35 -25.78 9.37 2.74
C SER A 35 -25.61 10.81 2.22
N ILE A 36 -26.30 11.79 2.82
CA ILE A 36 -26.16 13.21 2.46
C ILE A 36 -24.73 13.72 2.73
N VAL A 37 -24.17 13.38 3.89
CA VAL A 37 -22.79 13.75 4.26
C VAL A 37 -21.80 13.12 3.29
N LEU A 38 -22.01 11.85 2.92
CA LEU A 38 -21.20 11.14 1.95
C LEU A 38 -21.26 11.80 0.57
N VAL A 39 -22.45 12.18 0.08
CA VAL A 39 -22.62 12.92 -1.19
C VAL A 39 -21.86 14.23 -1.16
N VAL A 40 -22.04 15.04 -0.11
CA VAL A 40 -21.35 16.33 0.04
C VAL A 40 -19.84 16.14 0.10
N ALA A 41 -19.36 15.11 0.80
CA ALA A 41 -17.94 14.76 0.88
C ALA A 41 -17.38 14.34 -0.49
N ILE A 42 -18.10 13.52 -1.26
CA ILE A 42 -17.70 13.10 -2.61
C ILE A 42 -17.64 14.30 -3.57
N VAL A 43 -18.67 15.15 -3.57
CA VAL A 43 -18.73 16.33 -4.45
C VAL A 43 -17.61 17.31 -4.11
N SER A 44 -17.41 17.62 -2.83
CA SER A 44 -16.32 18.50 -2.40
C SER A 44 -14.93 17.91 -2.71
N TYR A 45 -14.76 16.60 -2.54
CA TYR A 45 -13.55 15.88 -2.91
C TYR A 45 -13.27 15.94 -4.43
N LEU A 46 -14.27 15.73 -5.29
CA LEU A 46 -14.14 15.85 -6.74
C LEU A 46 -13.77 17.27 -7.19
N VAL A 47 -14.41 18.28 -6.58
CA VAL A 47 -14.06 19.68 -6.83
C VAL A 47 -12.62 19.95 -6.40
N ALA A 48 -12.20 19.45 -5.24
CA ALA A 48 -10.85 19.63 -4.74
C ALA A 48 -9.80 18.89 -5.61
N LEU A 49 -10.10 17.68 -6.11
CA LEU A 49 -9.23 16.93 -7.03
C LEU A 49 -8.95 17.67 -8.32
N ARG A 50 -9.90 18.48 -8.81
CA ARG A 50 -9.71 19.32 -9.99
C ARG A 50 -8.60 20.36 -9.79
N PHE A 51 -8.45 20.89 -8.58
CA PHE A 51 -7.43 21.88 -8.25
C PHE A 51 -6.14 21.25 -7.73
N MET A 52 -6.24 20.12 -7.03
CA MET A 52 -5.13 19.42 -6.39
C MET A 52 -5.13 17.94 -6.81
N PRO A 53 -4.50 17.59 -7.94
CA PRO A 53 -4.58 16.24 -8.51
C PRO A 53 -3.91 15.17 -7.64
N PHE A 54 -3.05 15.53 -6.69
CA PHE A 54 -2.44 14.59 -5.74
C PHE A 54 -3.22 14.44 -4.42
N LEU A 55 -4.34 15.16 -4.26
CA LEU A 55 -5.12 15.14 -3.02
C LEU A 55 -5.62 13.73 -2.64
N TRP A 56 -5.88 12.88 -3.64
CA TRP A 56 -6.31 11.51 -3.42
C TRP A 56 -5.36 10.70 -2.55
N LEU A 57 -4.05 10.93 -2.62
CA LEU A 57 -3.05 10.24 -1.78
C LEU A 57 -3.28 10.51 -0.29
N TYR A 58 -3.68 11.74 0.03
CA TYR A 58 -3.94 12.16 1.41
C TYR A 58 -5.32 11.70 1.86
N VAL A 59 -6.34 11.91 1.03
CA VAL A 59 -7.73 11.60 1.38
C VAL A 59 -7.94 10.10 1.54
N LEU A 60 -7.47 9.28 0.59
CA LEU A 60 -7.63 7.83 0.71
C LEU A 60 -6.89 7.28 1.91
N LEU A 61 -5.67 7.75 2.16
CA LEU A 61 -4.89 7.31 3.32
C LEU A 61 -5.52 7.75 4.64
N PHE A 62 -6.06 8.98 4.69
CA PHE A 62 -6.76 9.48 5.86
C PHE A 62 -8.04 8.68 6.14
N ILE A 63 -8.85 8.40 5.10
CA ILE A 63 -10.05 7.57 5.23
C ILE A 63 -9.65 6.21 5.80
N THR A 64 -8.68 5.52 5.18
CA THR A 64 -8.22 4.19 5.64
C THR A 64 -7.80 4.15 7.12
N LEU A 65 -7.22 5.21 7.66
CA LEU A 65 -6.63 5.21 9.00
C LEU A 65 -7.50 5.85 10.08
N ALA A 66 -8.38 6.79 9.72
CA ALA A 66 -9.14 7.59 10.67
C ALA A 66 -10.67 7.53 10.48
N ILE A 67 -11.15 7.09 9.32
CA ILE A 67 -12.59 7.04 9.03
C ILE A 67 -12.96 5.61 8.69
N ASN A 68 -13.75 4.99 9.55
CA ASN A 68 -14.36 3.71 9.23
C ASN A 68 -15.79 3.68 9.74
N LEU A 69 -16.76 3.86 8.85
CA LEU A 69 -18.17 3.88 9.19
C LEU A 69 -18.78 2.48 9.26
N ALA A 70 -18.03 1.42 8.91
CA ALA A 70 -18.55 0.05 8.90
C ALA A 70 -19.13 -0.38 10.27
N PRO A 71 -18.55 -0.05 11.44
CA PRO A 71 -19.14 -0.39 12.74
C PRO A 71 -20.53 0.25 12.98
N TRP A 72 -20.77 1.45 12.43
CA TRP A 72 -22.04 2.17 12.59
C TRP A 72 -23.06 1.87 11.50
N THR A 73 -22.59 1.52 10.30
CA THR A 73 -23.44 1.31 9.11
C THR A 73 -23.69 -0.17 8.82
N GLY A 74 -22.91 -1.08 9.40
CA GLY A 74 -22.92 -2.51 9.07
C GLY A 74 -22.31 -2.82 7.69
N ARG A 75 -21.70 -1.83 7.01
CA ARG A 75 -21.14 -2.01 5.67
C ARG A 75 -19.69 -2.47 5.70
N TYR A 76 -19.51 -3.78 5.85
CA TYR A 76 -18.18 -4.40 5.85
C TYR A 76 -17.70 -4.85 4.46
N ILE A 77 -18.62 -5.04 3.50
CA ILE A 77 -18.27 -5.55 2.15
C ILE A 77 -17.87 -4.42 1.21
N VAL A 78 -18.71 -3.39 1.10
CA VAL A 78 -18.41 -2.15 0.38
C VAL A 78 -18.57 -0.99 1.34
N ASP A 79 -17.44 -0.41 1.70
CA ASP A 79 -17.35 0.70 2.64
C ASP A 79 -17.18 2.04 1.91
N GLU A 80 -17.09 3.12 2.68
CA GLU A 80 -16.82 4.45 2.15
C GLU A 80 -15.46 4.55 1.45
N LEU A 81 -14.43 3.80 1.89
CA LEU A 81 -13.13 3.81 1.23
C LEU A 81 -13.26 3.31 -0.21
N ASP A 82 -13.99 2.21 -0.43
CA ASP A 82 -14.25 1.67 -1.77
C ASP A 82 -14.93 2.71 -2.68
N ILE A 83 -15.89 3.46 -2.13
CA ILE A 83 -16.58 4.53 -2.86
C ILE A 83 -15.61 5.64 -3.25
N PHE A 84 -14.76 6.10 -2.32
CA PHE A 84 -13.76 7.15 -2.61
C PHE A 84 -12.69 6.67 -3.60
N VAL A 85 -12.26 5.41 -3.53
CA VAL A 85 -11.35 4.81 -4.52
C VAL A 85 -12.01 4.77 -5.90
N ALA A 86 -13.26 4.32 -5.99
CA ALA A 86 -13.99 4.24 -7.25
C ALA A 86 -14.23 5.62 -7.88
N VAL A 87 -14.61 6.62 -7.08
CA VAL A 87 -14.74 8.02 -7.52
C VAL A 87 -13.40 8.56 -8.04
N THR A 88 -12.30 8.30 -7.32
CA THR A 88 -10.95 8.70 -7.73
C THR A 88 -10.58 8.09 -9.08
N GLY A 89 -10.86 6.79 -9.24
CA GLY A 89 -10.68 6.07 -10.49
C GLY A 89 -11.48 6.67 -11.64
N ALA A 90 -12.78 6.86 -11.44
CA ALA A 90 -13.66 7.41 -12.47
C ALA A 90 -13.20 8.81 -12.91
N PHE A 91 -12.86 9.67 -11.95
CA PHE A 91 -12.36 11.01 -12.22
C PHE A 91 -11.11 11.01 -13.11
N PHE A 92 -10.10 10.23 -12.74
CA PHE A 92 -8.85 10.18 -13.50
C PHE A 92 -8.96 9.40 -14.81
N LEU A 93 -9.82 8.39 -14.92
CA LEU A 93 -10.08 7.70 -16.19
C LEU A 93 -10.80 8.58 -17.21
N PHE A 94 -11.61 9.54 -16.76
CA PHE A 94 -12.21 10.56 -17.62
C PHE A 94 -11.25 11.70 -17.94
N GLN A 95 -10.47 12.17 -16.97
CA GLN A 95 -9.66 13.37 -17.13
C GLN A 95 -8.29 13.10 -17.76
N LEU A 96 -7.64 11.97 -17.42
CA LEU A 96 -6.29 11.68 -17.89
C LEU A 96 -6.33 11.04 -19.27
N LYS A 97 -5.66 11.68 -20.22
CA LYS A 97 -5.26 11.01 -21.45
C LYS A 97 -4.10 10.06 -21.11
N PRO A 98 -4.17 8.77 -21.47
CA PRO A 98 -3.12 7.81 -21.13
C PRO A 98 -1.81 8.22 -21.80
N LYS A 99 -0.85 8.70 -21.00
CA LYS A 99 0.52 9.05 -21.44
C LYS A 99 1.50 7.93 -21.09
N TYR A 100 1.30 7.29 -19.94
CA TYR A 100 2.05 6.12 -19.51
C TYR A 100 1.69 4.92 -20.37
N LYS A 101 2.71 4.36 -21.04
CA LYS A 101 2.60 3.07 -21.70
C LYS A 101 2.58 1.99 -20.64
N VAL A 102 1.45 1.30 -20.53
CA VAL A 102 1.23 0.19 -19.62
C VAL A 102 2.32 -0.87 -19.83
N SER A 103 3.02 -1.22 -18.75
CA SER A 103 4.09 -2.22 -18.81
C SER A 103 3.51 -3.64 -18.97
N LYS A 104 4.31 -4.58 -19.49
CA LYS A 104 3.92 -6.00 -19.52
C LYS A 104 3.55 -6.54 -18.13
N GLN A 105 4.21 -6.04 -17.09
CA GLN A 105 3.99 -6.45 -15.71
C GLN A 105 2.59 -6.05 -15.24
N PHE A 106 2.13 -4.86 -15.62
CA PHE A 106 0.79 -4.39 -15.30
C PHE A 106 -0.29 -5.25 -15.96
N TYR A 107 -0.09 -5.67 -17.22
CA TYR A 107 -1.01 -6.60 -17.88
C TYR A 107 -1.05 -7.96 -17.19
N ILE A 108 0.10 -8.52 -16.80
CA ILE A 108 0.15 -9.78 -16.04
C ILE A 108 -0.60 -9.63 -14.72
N ALA A 109 -0.34 -8.55 -13.98
CA ALA A 109 -1.04 -8.28 -12.73
C ALA A 109 -2.55 -8.11 -12.93
N THR A 110 -2.98 -7.48 -14.04
CA THR A 110 -4.40 -7.38 -14.42
C THR A 110 -5.00 -8.75 -14.69
N VAL A 111 -4.32 -9.61 -15.46
CA VAL A 111 -4.78 -10.98 -15.73
C VAL A 111 -4.89 -11.79 -14.45
N LEU A 112 -3.91 -11.67 -13.54
CA LEU A 112 -3.95 -12.36 -12.24
C LEU A 112 -5.13 -11.87 -11.39
N VAL A 113 -5.39 -10.56 -11.34
CA VAL A 113 -6.55 -10.03 -10.63
C VAL A 113 -7.85 -10.54 -11.25
N VAL A 114 -7.99 -10.48 -12.58
CA VAL A 114 -9.16 -11.03 -13.27
C VAL A 114 -9.34 -12.52 -12.96
N PHE A 115 -8.24 -13.29 -12.92
CA PHE A 115 -8.28 -14.71 -12.56
C PHE A 115 -8.76 -14.92 -11.12
N CYS A 116 -8.22 -14.18 -10.14
CA CYS A 116 -8.67 -14.25 -8.75
C CYS A 116 -10.17 -13.94 -8.62
N PHE A 117 -10.63 -12.88 -9.30
CA PHE A 117 -12.03 -12.52 -9.34
C PHE A 117 -12.89 -13.61 -9.98
N ALA A 118 -12.46 -14.19 -11.09
CA ALA A 118 -13.18 -15.27 -11.76
C ALA A 118 -13.30 -16.53 -10.88
N THR A 119 -12.24 -16.88 -10.15
CA THR A 119 -12.25 -18.05 -9.24
C THR A 119 -13.12 -17.83 -8.00
N SER A 120 -13.34 -16.58 -7.60
CA SER A 120 -14.12 -16.21 -6.42
C SER A 120 -15.56 -15.78 -6.76
N PHE A 121 -15.89 -15.71 -8.05
CA PHE A 121 -17.17 -15.19 -8.49
C PHE A 121 -18.31 -16.10 -8.07
N ASP A 122 -19.35 -15.51 -7.51
CA ASP A 122 -20.59 -16.18 -7.16
C ASP A 122 -21.78 -15.23 -7.39
N THR A 123 -22.97 -15.80 -7.58
CA THR A 123 -24.26 -15.10 -7.70
C THR A 123 -24.53 -14.14 -6.54
N SER A 124 -23.99 -14.41 -5.34
CA SER A 124 -24.07 -13.51 -4.19
C SER A 124 -23.47 -12.13 -4.45
N TRP A 125 -22.56 -11.98 -5.42
CA TRP A 125 -21.90 -10.71 -5.74
C TRP A 125 -22.87 -9.61 -6.20
N PHE A 126 -24.01 -9.98 -6.78
CA PHE A 126 -25.04 -9.01 -7.15
C PHE A 126 -25.68 -8.32 -5.93
N ASN A 127 -25.57 -8.94 -4.75
CA ASN A 127 -26.10 -8.44 -3.49
C ASN A 127 -25.03 -7.77 -2.61
N VAL A 128 -23.87 -7.41 -3.18
CA VAL A 128 -22.75 -6.78 -2.44
C VAL A 128 -23.12 -5.49 -1.70
N PHE A 129 -24.10 -4.75 -2.21
CA PHE A 129 -24.61 -3.53 -1.57
C PHE A 129 -25.71 -3.79 -0.53
N SER A 130 -26.24 -4.99 -0.47
CA SER A 130 -27.29 -5.34 0.50
C SER A 130 -26.70 -5.50 1.91
N PRO A 131 -27.45 -5.15 2.96
CA PRO A 131 -27.01 -5.40 4.34
C PRO A 131 -26.89 -6.90 4.58
N VAL A 132 -25.74 -7.34 5.10
CA VAL A 132 -25.50 -8.75 5.42
C VAL A 132 -25.83 -8.99 6.89
N TYR A 133 -26.81 -9.85 7.14
CA TYR A 133 -27.27 -10.21 8.49
C TYR A 133 -26.54 -11.45 9.06
N ALA A 134 -25.77 -12.14 8.22
CA ALA A 134 -24.95 -13.28 8.60
C ALA A 134 -23.47 -12.89 8.74
N ASN A 135 -22.67 -13.74 9.37
CA ASN A 135 -21.23 -13.53 9.44
C ASN A 135 -20.63 -13.58 8.02
N PHE A 136 -20.14 -12.44 7.52
CA PHE A 136 -19.65 -12.35 6.14
C PHE A 136 -18.38 -13.17 5.89
N TYR A 137 -17.59 -13.52 6.92
CA TYR A 137 -16.37 -14.32 6.77
C TYR A 137 -16.62 -15.74 6.27
N VAL A 138 -17.81 -16.29 6.55
CA VAL A 138 -18.20 -17.65 6.12
C VAL A 138 -19.01 -17.64 4.81
N THR A 139 -19.25 -16.46 4.25
CA THR A 139 -20.00 -16.32 2.98
C THR A 139 -19.05 -16.30 1.78
N PRO A 140 -19.52 -16.71 0.59
CA PRO A 140 -18.75 -16.58 -0.66
C PRO A 140 -18.30 -15.14 -0.97
N LEU A 141 -18.96 -14.14 -0.39
CA LEU A 141 -18.59 -12.72 -0.49
C LEU A 141 -17.25 -12.39 0.17
N ASN A 142 -16.73 -13.25 1.05
CA ASN A 142 -15.42 -13.04 1.66
C ASN A 142 -14.30 -12.96 0.61
N GLY A 143 -14.39 -13.75 -0.47
CA GLY A 143 -13.42 -13.67 -1.56
C GLY A 143 -13.46 -12.33 -2.30
N PHE A 144 -14.64 -11.72 -2.45
CA PHE A 144 -14.76 -10.35 -2.98
C PHE A 144 -14.05 -9.34 -2.08
N ILE A 145 -14.22 -9.44 -0.75
CA ILE A 145 -13.57 -8.53 0.22
C ILE A 145 -12.05 -8.62 0.13
N ILE A 146 -11.51 -9.82 -0.07
CA ILE A 146 -10.07 -10.04 -0.20
C ILE A 146 -9.55 -9.46 -1.53
N PHE A 147 -10.21 -9.78 -2.64
CA PHE A 147 -9.69 -9.44 -3.97
C PHE A 147 -9.98 -8.01 -4.42
N LYS A 148 -11.02 -7.33 -3.88
CA LYS A 148 -11.28 -5.90 -4.18
C LYS A 148 -10.07 -5.01 -3.91
N GLY A 149 -9.30 -5.30 -2.85
CA GLY A 149 -8.07 -4.58 -2.54
C GLY A 149 -7.03 -4.64 -3.66
N LEU A 150 -6.92 -5.77 -4.36
CA LEU A 150 -6.01 -5.91 -5.51
C LEU A 150 -6.48 -5.09 -6.72
N LEU A 151 -7.79 -5.05 -6.97
CA LEU A 151 -8.37 -4.23 -8.03
C LEU A 151 -8.12 -2.74 -7.76
N TRP A 152 -8.32 -2.30 -6.53
CA TRP A 152 -8.03 -0.94 -6.07
C TRP A 152 -6.54 -0.61 -6.17
N ALA A 153 -5.66 -1.50 -5.75
CA ALA A 153 -4.22 -1.32 -5.88
C ALA A 153 -3.78 -1.18 -7.35
N LEU A 154 -4.33 -1.97 -8.28
CA LEU A 154 -4.06 -1.84 -9.71
C LEU A 154 -4.52 -0.49 -10.27
N LEU A 155 -5.74 -0.09 -9.94
CA LEU A 155 -6.33 1.17 -10.37
C LEU A 155 -5.50 2.37 -9.88
N LEU A 156 -5.22 2.43 -8.57
CA LEU A 156 -4.44 3.52 -7.97
C LEU A 156 -2.98 3.51 -8.46
N SER A 157 -2.38 2.34 -8.65
CA SER A 157 -1.03 2.20 -9.24
C SER A 157 -0.98 2.74 -10.67
N TRP A 158 -2.01 2.48 -11.48
CA TRP A 158 -2.12 3.06 -12.81
C TRP A 158 -2.21 4.59 -12.75
N ILE A 159 -3.11 5.14 -11.91
CA ILE A 159 -3.29 6.60 -11.74
C ILE A 159 -1.97 7.24 -11.29
N PHE A 160 -1.31 6.69 -10.28
CA PHE A 160 -0.04 7.21 -9.78
C PHE A 160 1.04 7.17 -10.87
N ASN A 161 1.12 6.09 -11.67
CA ASN A 161 2.07 6.02 -12.77
C ASN A 161 1.79 7.03 -13.87
N GLN A 162 0.52 7.33 -14.19
CA GLN A 162 0.18 8.40 -15.13
C GLN A 162 0.66 9.76 -14.62
N GLN A 163 0.41 10.09 -13.35
CA GLN A 163 0.83 11.34 -12.73
C GLN A 163 2.37 11.44 -12.60
N ARG A 164 3.03 10.33 -12.31
CA ARG A 164 4.50 10.25 -12.21
C ARG A 164 5.19 10.52 -13.54
N VAL A 165 4.60 10.09 -14.67
CA VAL A 165 5.15 10.38 -16.01
C VAL A 165 5.10 11.88 -16.33
N GLU A 166 4.09 12.59 -15.83
CA GLU A 166 3.96 14.03 -16.04
C GLU A 166 4.92 14.84 -15.17
N SER A 167 5.02 14.49 -13.88
CA SER A 167 5.98 15.12 -12.97
C SER A 167 6.44 14.14 -11.89
N GLU A 168 7.59 13.52 -12.13
CA GLU A 168 8.13 12.49 -11.23
C GLU A 168 8.44 13.05 -9.84
N LYS A 169 9.08 14.22 -9.76
CA LYS A 169 9.47 14.83 -8.48
C LYS A 169 8.27 15.21 -7.62
N GLU A 170 7.23 15.79 -8.23
CA GLU A 170 6.02 16.18 -7.49
C GLU A 170 5.22 14.95 -7.05
N ALA A 171 5.11 13.92 -7.89
CA ALA A 171 4.41 12.68 -7.53
C ALA A 171 5.03 12.01 -6.30
N TYR A 172 6.36 11.84 -6.27
CA TYR A 172 7.05 11.29 -5.11
C TYR A 172 6.98 12.20 -3.88
N LYS A 173 7.09 13.52 -4.06
CA LYS A 173 6.92 14.49 -2.97
C LYS A 173 5.55 14.34 -2.30
N HIS A 174 4.48 14.26 -3.07
CA HIS A 174 3.13 14.10 -2.51
C HIS A 174 2.92 12.71 -1.89
N LEU A 175 3.49 11.64 -2.46
CA LEU A 175 3.46 10.31 -1.86
C LEU A 175 4.12 10.30 -0.48
N PHE A 176 5.31 10.90 -0.36
CA PHE A 176 6.03 10.98 0.92
C PHE A 176 5.30 11.88 1.92
N LEU A 177 4.80 13.05 1.50
CA LEU A 177 4.00 13.90 2.37
C LEU A 177 2.72 13.19 2.85
N ALA A 178 2.03 12.47 1.96
CA ALA A 178 0.86 11.67 2.35
C ALA A 178 1.25 10.60 3.36
N SER A 179 2.37 9.87 3.16
CA SER A 179 2.83 8.89 4.15
C SER A 179 3.16 9.49 5.51
N ILE A 180 3.70 10.71 5.57
CA ILE A 180 3.96 11.43 6.83
C ILE A 180 2.63 11.72 7.53
N VAL A 181 1.67 12.28 6.80
CA VAL A 181 0.33 12.58 7.34
C VAL A 181 -0.36 11.31 7.80
N GLY A 182 -0.29 10.22 7.03
CA GLY A 182 -0.84 8.92 7.41
C GLY A 182 -0.18 8.35 8.66
N GLY A 183 1.14 8.36 8.75
CA GLY A 183 1.87 7.89 9.94
C GLY A 183 1.53 8.67 11.20
N LEU A 184 1.40 10.00 11.10
CA LEU A 184 0.96 10.84 12.23
C LEU A 184 -0.52 10.62 12.58
N THR A 185 -1.38 10.45 11.58
CA THR A 185 -2.81 10.15 11.79
C THR A 185 -2.97 8.84 12.55
N LEU A 186 -2.27 7.80 12.10
CA LEU A 186 -2.26 6.49 12.76
C LEU A 186 -1.75 6.60 14.19
N PHE A 187 -0.66 7.34 14.42
CA PHE A 187 -0.15 7.58 15.77
C PHE A 187 -1.19 8.24 16.69
N VAL A 188 -1.88 9.29 16.21
CA VAL A 188 -2.94 9.96 16.98
C VAL A 188 -4.09 9.03 17.28
N VAL A 189 -4.54 8.24 16.31
CA VAL A 189 -5.63 7.25 16.48
C VAL A 189 -5.26 6.22 17.55
N ILE A 190 -4.03 5.71 17.52
CA ILE A 190 -3.54 4.73 18.50
C ILE A 190 -3.43 5.35 19.90
N MET A 191 -2.91 6.58 20.00
CA MET A 191 -2.86 7.30 21.28
C MET A 191 -4.26 7.57 21.84
N TRP A 192 -5.23 7.86 20.97
CA TRP A 192 -6.62 8.04 21.36
C TRP A 192 -7.22 6.74 21.91
N GLU A 193 -7.09 5.64 21.16
CA GLU A 193 -7.62 4.32 21.53
C GLU A 193 -7.07 3.84 22.89
N LYS A 194 -5.75 4.00 23.09
CA LYS A 194 -5.06 3.64 24.34
C LYS A 194 -5.28 4.64 25.48
N GLN A 195 -6.14 5.65 25.30
CA GLN A 195 -6.42 6.70 26.29
C GLN A 195 -5.17 7.51 26.70
N VAL A 196 -4.11 7.46 25.88
CA VAL A 196 -2.87 8.21 26.11
C VAL A 196 -3.13 9.70 25.93
N LEU A 197 -3.94 10.10 24.94
CA LEU A 197 -4.32 11.51 24.76
C LEU A 197 -5.06 12.05 25.98
N VAL A 198 -6.03 11.29 26.51
CA VAL A 198 -6.84 11.70 27.68
C VAL A 198 -5.95 11.86 28.91
N THR A 199 -5.04 10.92 29.15
CA THR A 199 -4.12 10.99 30.30
C THR A 199 -3.09 12.11 30.16
N LEU A 200 -2.64 12.43 28.94
CA LEU A 200 -1.67 13.50 28.69
C LEU A 200 -2.24 14.89 29.00
N PHE A 201 -3.51 15.13 28.63
CA PHE A 201 -4.21 16.40 28.90
C PHE A 201 -4.86 16.48 30.29
N SER A 202 -4.91 15.38 31.04
CA SER A 202 -5.40 15.37 32.41
C SER A 202 -4.37 15.92 33.39
N THR A 203 -4.81 16.36 34.57
CA THR A 203 -3.99 16.84 35.71
C THR A 203 -3.35 15.70 36.50
N THR A 204 -3.13 14.54 35.87
CA THR A 204 -2.51 13.37 36.49
C THR A 204 -1.01 13.55 36.67
N ASP A 205 -0.43 12.78 37.61
CA ASP A 205 1.01 12.77 37.86
C ASP A 205 1.82 12.36 36.63
N ILE A 206 3.03 12.89 36.52
CA ILE A 206 3.98 12.59 35.42
C ILE A 206 4.25 11.08 35.32
N TYR A 207 4.34 10.38 36.46
CA TYR A 207 4.55 8.93 36.48
C TYR A 207 3.41 8.17 35.81
N THR A 208 2.17 8.58 36.03
CA THR A 208 0.99 7.98 35.38
C THR A 208 1.02 8.24 33.88
N LYS A 209 1.38 9.47 33.45
CA LYS A 209 1.50 9.80 32.01
C LYS A 209 2.56 8.94 31.31
N VAL A 210 3.73 8.79 31.91
CA VAL A 210 4.82 7.96 31.38
C VAL A 210 4.40 6.48 31.37
N ASN A 211 3.78 6.00 32.45
CA ASN A 211 3.35 4.61 32.53
C ASN A 211 2.27 4.28 31.49
N THR A 212 1.28 5.16 31.28
CA THR A 212 0.25 4.97 30.25
C THR A 212 0.87 5.00 28.84
N PHE A 213 1.84 5.87 28.59
CA PHE A 213 2.51 5.94 27.29
C PHE A 213 3.32 4.67 26.98
N PHE A 214 4.02 4.13 27.98
CA PHE A 214 4.90 2.96 27.85
C PHE A 214 4.28 1.64 28.37
N ASN A 215 2.96 1.55 28.46
CA ASN A 215 2.30 0.31 28.88
C ASN A 215 2.33 -0.74 27.75
N LEU A 216 3.48 -1.38 27.61
CA LEU A 216 3.73 -2.47 26.66
C LEU A 216 3.40 -3.85 27.25
N SER A 217 2.76 -3.91 28.42
CA SER A 217 2.42 -5.17 29.11
C SER A 217 0.90 -5.45 29.08
N SER A 218 0.10 -4.55 28.51
CA SER A 218 -1.35 -4.73 28.45
C SER A 218 -1.76 -5.90 27.54
N ALA A 219 -2.73 -6.71 27.96
CA ALA A 219 -3.29 -7.78 27.14
C ALA A 219 -4.10 -7.27 25.92
N TYR A 220 -4.42 -5.97 25.88
CA TYR A 220 -5.21 -5.37 24.80
C TYR A 220 -4.32 -4.99 23.61
N ARG A 221 -4.55 -5.63 22.46
CA ARG A 221 -3.93 -5.27 21.18
C ARG A 221 -4.67 -4.08 20.55
N THR A 222 -3.90 -3.13 20.04
CA THR A 222 -4.44 -1.95 19.36
C THR A 222 -5.10 -2.34 18.04
N THR A 223 -6.35 -1.94 17.85
CA THR A 223 -7.18 -2.24 16.67
C THR A 223 -7.35 -1.06 15.72
N GLY A 224 -7.09 0.17 16.18
CA GLY A 224 -7.40 1.39 15.47
C GLY A 224 -8.91 1.53 15.21
N ILE A 225 -9.26 2.45 14.29
CA ILE A 225 -10.62 2.57 13.74
C ILE A 225 -10.74 1.63 12.53
N ILE A 226 -10.13 0.45 12.55
CA ILE A 226 -10.13 -0.47 11.39
C ILE A 226 -11.14 -1.58 11.64
N SER A 227 -12.22 -1.59 10.87
CA SER A 227 -13.31 -2.58 10.96
C SER A 227 -12.83 -4.01 10.82
N GLY A 228 -11.79 -4.27 10.02
CA GLY A 228 -11.18 -5.60 9.88
C GLY A 228 -10.57 -6.18 11.17
N MET A 229 -10.40 -5.37 12.22
CA MET A 229 -9.84 -5.79 13.51
C MET A 229 -10.90 -6.30 14.50
N HIS A 230 -12.20 -6.24 14.18
CA HIS A 230 -13.27 -6.61 15.12
C HIS A 230 -13.26 -8.09 15.55
N THR A 231 -12.66 -8.98 14.75
CA THR A 231 -12.43 -10.40 15.09
C THR A 231 -11.01 -10.69 15.59
N GLY A 232 -10.22 -9.66 15.87
CA GLY A 232 -8.83 -9.81 16.32
C GLY A 232 -7.83 -10.16 15.21
N GLY A 233 -8.16 -9.86 13.95
CA GLY A 233 -7.28 -10.08 12.80
C GLY A 233 -6.01 -9.20 12.80
N GLU A 234 -5.24 -9.27 11.71
CA GLU A 234 -3.95 -8.56 11.57
C GLU A 234 -3.98 -7.44 10.50
N SER A 235 -5.17 -6.94 10.18
CA SER A 235 -5.35 -5.97 9.08
C SER A 235 -4.57 -4.65 9.28
N ILE A 236 -4.42 -4.18 10.52
CA ILE A 236 -3.65 -2.98 10.85
C ILE A 236 -2.14 -3.15 10.64
N ASP A 237 -1.63 -4.38 10.74
CA ASP A 237 -0.20 -4.67 10.62
C ASP A 237 0.30 -4.43 9.19
N GLY A 238 -0.55 -4.73 8.19
CA GLY A 238 -0.28 -4.39 6.80
C GLY A 238 -0.09 -2.89 6.58
N MET A 239 -0.84 -2.05 7.31
CA MET A 239 -0.70 -0.59 7.22
C MET A 239 0.62 -0.12 7.82
N TYR A 240 1.06 -0.70 8.95
CA TYR A 240 2.37 -0.41 9.52
C TYR A 240 3.48 -0.75 8.52
N LEU A 241 3.46 -1.97 7.97
CA LEU A 241 4.48 -2.45 7.04
C LEU A 241 4.53 -1.65 5.73
N PHE A 242 3.42 -1.05 5.32
CA PHE A 242 3.37 -0.16 4.17
C PHE A 242 3.87 1.26 4.48
N LEU A 243 3.41 1.86 5.59
CA LEU A 243 3.72 3.25 5.94
C LEU A 243 5.16 3.43 6.42
N LEU A 244 5.71 2.43 7.10
CA LEU A 244 7.04 2.48 7.69
C LEU A 244 8.16 2.75 6.66
N PRO A 245 8.32 1.97 5.57
CA PRO A 245 9.32 2.26 4.56
C PRO A 245 9.04 3.59 3.83
N LEU A 246 7.77 3.98 3.62
CA LEU A 246 7.46 5.26 2.97
C LEU A 246 7.85 6.46 3.84
N THR A 247 7.55 6.43 5.14
CA THR A 247 7.90 7.50 6.09
C THR A 247 9.42 7.58 6.31
N VAL A 248 10.12 6.45 6.37
CA VAL A 248 11.61 6.44 6.39
C VAL A 248 12.18 6.99 5.07
N GLY A 249 11.59 6.61 3.93
CA GLY A 249 11.97 7.17 2.62
C GLY A 249 11.82 8.68 2.57
N ALA A 250 10.77 9.22 3.20
CA ALA A 250 10.53 10.66 3.30
C ALA A 250 11.66 11.41 4.04
N CYS A 251 12.24 10.81 5.09
CA CYS A 251 13.39 11.36 5.80
C CYS A 251 14.61 11.56 4.89
N PHE A 252 14.83 10.64 3.95
CA PHE A 252 15.94 10.72 2.99
C PHE A 252 15.63 11.62 1.80
N PHE A 253 14.37 11.69 1.37
CA PHE A 253 13.92 12.45 0.21
C PHE A 253 13.93 13.97 0.45
N PHE A 254 13.36 14.44 1.56
CA PHE A 254 13.29 15.88 1.81
C PHE A 254 14.66 16.45 2.19
N LYS A 255 14.98 17.66 1.71
CA LYS A 255 16.21 18.39 2.09
C LYS A 255 16.01 19.36 3.24
N ARG A 256 14.77 19.86 3.43
CA ARG A 256 14.43 20.82 4.49
C ARG A 256 14.43 20.13 5.85
N TYR A 257 15.16 20.68 6.82
CA TYR A 257 15.32 20.09 8.15
C TYR A 257 13.99 19.88 8.88
N TRP A 258 13.07 20.85 8.81
CA TRP A 258 11.78 20.70 9.50
C TRP A 258 10.92 19.57 8.92
N LEU A 259 10.89 19.41 7.60
CA LEU A 259 10.17 18.29 6.98
C LEU A 259 10.79 16.93 7.35
N ARG A 260 12.12 16.85 7.47
CA ARG A 260 12.79 15.65 7.96
C ARG A 260 12.43 15.33 9.40
N PHE A 261 12.37 16.36 10.25
CA PHE A 261 11.98 16.20 11.64
C PHE A 261 10.54 15.68 11.78
N ILE A 262 9.60 16.23 10.99
CA ILE A 262 8.22 15.76 10.96
C ILE A 262 8.15 14.32 10.41
N ALA A 263 8.94 13.99 9.38
CA ALA A 263 9.03 12.63 8.86
C ALA A 263 9.57 11.65 9.91
N LEU A 264 10.60 12.04 10.67
CA LEU A 264 11.13 11.25 11.77
C LEU A 264 10.08 11.03 12.86
N ALA A 265 9.32 12.07 13.22
CA ALA A 265 8.21 11.94 14.15
C ALA A 265 7.14 10.96 13.63
N ALA A 266 6.82 10.98 12.33
CA ALA A 266 5.92 10.00 11.72
C ALA A 266 6.48 8.57 11.78
N VAL A 267 7.78 8.37 11.53
CA VAL A 267 8.44 7.06 11.68
C VAL A 267 8.32 6.54 13.10
N VAL A 268 8.61 7.40 14.10
CA VAL A 268 8.44 7.05 15.52
C VAL A 268 6.98 6.71 15.82
N GLY A 269 6.03 7.46 15.27
CA GLY A 269 4.60 7.20 15.43
C GLY A 269 4.15 5.85 14.86
N VAL A 270 4.62 5.49 13.67
CA VAL A 270 4.34 4.17 13.08
C VAL A 270 5.01 3.05 13.88
N MET A 271 6.26 3.24 14.31
CA MET A 271 6.96 2.27 15.17
C MET A 271 6.27 2.07 16.53
N TYR A 272 5.72 3.14 17.10
CA TYR A 272 4.91 3.05 18.31
C TYR A 272 3.68 2.17 18.06
N GLY A 273 3.00 2.34 16.93
CA GLY A 273 1.88 1.49 16.54
C GLY A 273 2.26 0.03 16.35
N VAL A 274 3.41 -0.23 15.73
CA VAL A 274 3.99 -1.59 15.62
C VAL A 274 4.12 -2.20 17.02
N LEU A 275 4.82 -1.53 17.95
CA LEU A 275 5.01 -2.01 19.32
C LEU A 275 3.70 -2.23 20.09
N MET A 276 2.70 -1.37 19.86
CA MET A 276 1.38 -1.48 20.49
C MET A 276 0.46 -2.53 19.83
N GLY A 277 0.88 -3.12 18.72
CA GLY A 277 0.22 -4.24 18.04
C GLY A 277 0.56 -5.62 18.61
N PHE A 278 1.62 -5.74 19.41
CA PHE A 278 2.06 -7.00 20.07
C PHE A 278 2.32 -8.21 19.15
N THR A 279 2.47 -8.00 17.85
CA THR A 279 2.69 -9.06 16.86
C THR A 279 4.17 -9.23 16.53
N ARG A 280 4.71 -10.39 16.91
CA ARG A 280 6.13 -10.73 16.72
C ARG A 280 6.55 -10.71 15.25
N ALA A 281 5.69 -11.20 14.35
CA ALA A 281 5.96 -11.20 12.91
C ALA A 281 6.13 -9.78 12.37
N THR A 282 5.26 -8.85 12.80
CA THR A 282 5.27 -7.44 12.40
C THR A 282 6.53 -6.71 12.89
N TYR A 283 7.08 -7.08 14.06
CA TYR A 283 8.38 -6.56 14.51
C TYR A 283 9.51 -6.95 13.57
N GLY A 284 9.60 -8.24 13.23
CA GLY A 284 10.61 -8.75 12.31
C GLY A 284 10.47 -8.14 10.91
N ALA A 285 9.26 -8.14 10.36
CA ALA A 285 9.00 -7.58 9.03
C ALA A 285 9.28 -6.06 8.96
N SER A 286 8.93 -5.30 10.00
CA SER A 286 9.24 -3.87 10.09
C SER A 286 10.74 -3.61 10.11
N PHE A 287 11.49 -4.37 10.91
CA PHE A 287 12.95 -4.27 10.98
C PHE A 287 13.62 -4.57 9.64
N ILE A 288 13.19 -5.64 8.97
CA ILE A 288 13.70 -6.01 7.64
C ILE A 288 13.39 -4.91 6.62
N ALA A 289 12.16 -4.40 6.60
CA ALA A 289 11.74 -3.35 5.66
C ALA A 289 12.58 -2.06 5.80
N ILE A 290 12.80 -1.59 7.04
CA ILE A 290 13.66 -0.42 7.30
C ILE A 290 15.09 -0.71 6.87
N THR A 291 15.62 -1.88 7.24
CA THR A 291 17.01 -2.25 6.94
C THR A 291 17.27 -2.27 5.44
N ILE A 292 16.40 -2.94 4.68
CA ILE A 292 16.51 -2.99 3.21
C ILE A 292 16.44 -1.58 2.62
N LEU A 293 15.49 -0.75 3.06
CA LEU A 293 15.35 0.60 2.53
C LEU A 293 16.57 1.48 2.85
N CYS A 294 17.05 1.45 4.09
CA CYS A 294 18.24 2.18 4.51
C CYS A 294 19.47 1.74 3.71
N LEU A 295 19.65 0.44 3.48
CA LEU A 295 20.70 -0.09 2.62
C LEU A 295 20.56 0.39 1.18
N MET A 296 19.36 0.36 0.60
CA MET A 296 19.09 0.86 -0.75
C MET A 296 19.42 2.35 -0.88
N CYS A 297 18.97 3.17 0.08
CA CYS A 297 19.27 4.61 0.10
C CYS A 297 20.76 4.88 0.28
N PHE A 298 21.43 4.11 1.13
CA PHE A 298 22.87 4.20 1.32
C PHE A 298 23.60 3.85 0.02
N ILE A 299 23.35 2.68 -0.57
CA ILE A 299 23.95 2.25 -1.84
C ILE A 299 23.70 3.27 -2.94
N GLN A 300 22.50 3.85 -3.04
CA GLN A 300 22.20 4.89 -4.02
C GLN A 300 23.07 6.14 -3.81
N ARG A 301 23.24 6.61 -2.58
CA ARG A 301 24.11 7.76 -2.28
C ARG A 301 25.58 7.48 -2.57
N PHE A 302 26.06 6.27 -2.29
CA PHE A 302 27.42 5.86 -2.67
C PHE A 302 27.60 5.85 -4.18
N ARG A 303 26.60 5.36 -4.92
CA ARG A 303 26.61 5.38 -6.38
C ARG A 303 26.62 6.81 -6.93
N GLU A 304 25.79 7.71 -6.40
CA GLU A 304 25.76 9.10 -6.83
C GLU A 304 27.13 9.79 -6.61
N LYS A 305 27.76 9.58 -5.44
CA LYS A 305 29.11 10.09 -5.18
C LYS A 305 30.17 9.50 -6.11
N ALA A 306 30.18 8.18 -6.28
CA ALA A 306 31.12 7.50 -7.17
C ALA A 306 30.94 7.93 -8.64
N GLN A 307 29.69 8.17 -9.08
CA GLN A 307 29.40 8.69 -10.41
C GLN A 307 29.89 10.13 -10.59
N LEU A 308 29.72 11.00 -9.59
CA LEU A 308 30.25 12.37 -9.62
C LEU A 308 31.79 12.38 -9.65
N GLU A 309 32.44 11.52 -8.87
CA GLU A 309 33.90 11.37 -8.89
C GLU A 309 34.43 10.77 -10.20
N GLN A 310 33.71 9.82 -10.81
CA GLN A 310 34.05 9.25 -12.11
C GLN A 310 33.84 10.24 -13.26
N GLN A 311 32.78 11.05 -13.20
CA GLN A 311 32.51 12.12 -14.16
C GLN A 311 33.57 13.22 -14.04
N ALA A 312 34.04 13.53 -12.83
CA ALA A 312 35.16 14.45 -12.60
C ALA A 312 36.51 13.88 -13.10
N LYS A 313 36.68 12.55 -13.15
CA LYS A 313 37.91 11.87 -13.59
C LYS A 313 37.87 11.35 -15.03
N GLY A 314 36.79 11.61 -15.79
CA GLY A 314 36.69 11.26 -17.22
C GLY A 314 36.61 9.76 -17.54
N TYR A 315 36.33 8.89 -16.56
CA TYR A 315 36.28 7.44 -16.78
C TYR A 315 34.85 6.93 -16.98
N THR A 316 34.59 6.31 -18.13
CA THR A 316 33.34 5.58 -18.42
C THR A 316 33.46 4.13 -17.97
N SER A 317 32.89 3.75 -16.82
CA SER A 317 32.74 2.34 -16.43
C SER A 317 31.28 2.00 -16.14
N ALA A 318 30.55 1.65 -17.20
CA ALA A 318 29.17 1.17 -17.11
C ALA A 318 29.07 -0.22 -16.43
N THR A 319 30.16 -1.00 -16.43
CA THR A 319 30.23 -2.40 -16.01
C THR A 319 30.19 -2.59 -14.48
N ASN A 320 30.85 -1.71 -13.71
CA ASN A 320 30.86 -1.82 -12.24
C ASN A 320 29.48 -1.51 -11.61
N SER A 321 28.66 -0.70 -12.27
CA SER A 321 27.31 -0.37 -11.79
C SER A 321 26.35 -1.56 -11.86
N LEU A 322 26.55 -2.46 -12.82
CA LEU A 322 25.72 -3.65 -13.07
C LEU A 322 26.07 -4.78 -12.09
N LEU A 323 27.36 -4.93 -11.78
CA LEU A 323 27.85 -5.89 -10.78
C LEU A 323 27.38 -5.52 -9.36
N MET A 324 27.49 -4.24 -8.98
CA MET A 324 26.94 -3.72 -7.71
C MET A 324 25.42 -3.90 -7.62
N PHE A 325 24.69 -3.74 -8.72
CA PHE A 325 23.24 -3.99 -8.77
C PHE A 325 22.91 -5.47 -8.61
N ALA A 326 23.69 -6.36 -9.22
CA ALA A 326 23.55 -7.80 -9.05
C ALA A 326 23.84 -8.23 -7.61
N ILE A 327 24.89 -7.70 -6.98
CA ILE A 327 25.28 -8.02 -5.60
C ILE A 327 24.26 -7.45 -4.61
N GLY A 328 23.84 -6.18 -4.76
CA GLY A 328 22.85 -5.56 -3.89
C GLY A 328 21.50 -6.27 -3.94
N ASN A 329 21.07 -6.68 -5.13
CA ASN A 329 19.89 -7.51 -5.28
C ASN A 329 20.10 -8.90 -4.67
N ALA A 330 21.24 -9.56 -4.90
CA ALA A 330 21.54 -10.87 -4.30
C ALA A 330 21.49 -10.83 -2.77
N ILE A 331 22.04 -9.80 -2.14
CA ILE A 331 22.01 -9.61 -0.68
C ILE A 331 20.58 -9.36 -0.20
N ALA A 332 19.83 -8.48 -0.86
CA ALA A 332 18.43 -8.24 -0.53
C ALA A 332 17.59 -9.53 -0.67
N PHE A 333 17.87 -10.33 -1.70
CA PHE A 333 17.22 -11.62 -1.96
C PHE A 333 17.57 -12.67 -0.91
N SER A 334 18.83 -12.76 -0.48
CA SER A 334 19.25 -13.69 0.57
C SER A 334 18.65 -13.33 1.93
N LEU A 335 18.56 -12.03 2.27
CA LEU A 335 17.93 -11.57 3.51
C LEU A 335 16.42 -11.82 3.51
N LEU A 336 15.76 -11.63 2.37
CA LEU A 336 14.33 -11.88 2.23
C LEU A 336 14.02 -13.38 2.29
N PHE A 337 14.84 -14.22 1.64
CA PHE A 337 14.74 -15.68 1.76
C PHE A 337 14.93 -16.16 3.20
N TYR A 338 15.95 -15.66 3.91
CA TYR A 338 16.14 -15.95 5.33
C TYR A 338 14.92 -15.55 6.17
N SER A 339 14.26 -14.44 5.84
CA SER A 339 13.04 -14.02 6.52
C SER A 339 11.85 -14.95 6.26
N VAL A 340 11.68 -15.48 5.05
CA VAL A 340 10.63 -16.43 4.71
C VAL A 340 10.90 -17.78 5.37
N TYR A 341 12.15 -18.25 5.32
CA TYR A 341 12.60 -19.48 5.99
C TYR A 341 12.48 -19.43 7.52
N THR A 342 12.67 -18.25 8.13
CA THR A 342 12.43 -18.11 9.57
C THR A 342 10.93 -18.03 9.90
N LEU A 343 10.10 -17.51 8.99
CA LEU A 343 8.63 -17.58 9.08
C LEU A 343 8.07 -19.00 8.89
N HIS A 344 8.78 -19.88 8.18
CA HIS A 344 8.45 -21.32 8.03
C HIS A 344 8.12 -21.99 9.36
N GLN A 345 8.87 -21.64 10.42
CA GLN A 345 8.69 -22.21 11.75
C GLN A 345 7.35 -21.83 12.40
N TYR A 346 6.62 -20.86 11.83
CA TYR A 346 5.43 -20.28 12.45
C TYR A 346 4.19 -20.25 11.53
N ALA A 347 4.32 -20.23 10.20
CA ALA A 347 3.21 -19.89 9.29
C ALA A 347 2.63 -21.04 8.42
N GLY A 348 3.21 -22.25 8.48
CA GLY A 348 2.71 -23.42 7.75
C GLY A 348 2.98 -23.42 6.23
N TYR A 349 2.90 -24.62 5.64
CA TYR A 349 3.38 -24.95 4.28
C TYR A 349 2.72 -24.14 3.13
N TYR A 350 1.43 -23.84 3.24
CA TYR A 350 0.68 -23.14 2.17
C TYR A 350 1.02 -21.65 2.06
N ALA A 351 1.35 -21.01 3.19
CA ALA A 351 1.82 -19.63 3.19
C ALA A 351 3.16 -19.53 2.47
N GLU A 352 4.02 -20.52 2.64
CA GLU A 352 5.33 -20.62 2.02
C GLU A 352 5.28 -20.84 0.51
N LEU A 353 4.41 -21.75 0.04
CA LEU A 353 4.19 -21.96 -1.39
C LEU A 353 3.66 -20.69 -2.07
N SER A 354 2.75 -19.98 -1.41
CA SER A 354 2.20 -18.73 -1.94
C SER A 354 3.24 -17.61 -1.97
N ALA A 355 4.04 -17.45 -0.91
CA ALA A 355 5.12 -16.48 -0.83
C ALA A 355 6.23 -16.79 -1.83
N GLY A 356 6.65 -18.06 -1.95
CA GLY A 356 7.64 -18.54 -2.92
C GLY A 356 7.18 -18.37 -4.37
N LEU A 357 5.89 -18.62 -4.67
CA LEU A 357 5.31 -18.36 -5.98
C LEU A 357 5.25 -16.86 -6.29
N MET A 358 4.72 -16.03 -5.38
CA MET A 358 4.68 -14.58 -5.60
C MET A 358 6.09 -13.98 -5.72
N TYR A 359 7.06 -14.55 -5.01
CA TYR A 359 8.47 -14.18 -5.07
C TYR A 359 9.13 -14.57 -6.39
N SER A 360 8.94 -15.81 -6.86
CA SER A 360 9.47 -16.25 -8.16
C SER A 360 8.87 -15.46 -9.33
N LEU A 361 7.57 -15.15 -9.26
CA LEU A 361 6.88 -14.28 -10.21
C LEU A 361 7.41 -12.85 -10.18
N SER A 362 7.56 -12.25 -9.00
CA SER A 362 8.08 -10.87 -8.88
C SER A 362 9.54 -10.75 -9.35
N ILE A 363 10.38 -11.76 -9.14
CA ILE A 363 11.75 -11.83 -9.68
C ILE A 363 11.72 -11.94 -11.22
N PHE A 364 10.92 -12.86 -11.74
CA PHE A 364 10.77 -13.04 -13.19
C PHE A 364 10.32 -11.74 -13.86
N MET A 365 9.42 -11.01 -13.19
CA MET A 365 8.85 -9.76 -13.65
C MET A 365 9.79 -8.57 -13.46
N GLY A 366 10.52 -8.46 -12.34
CA GLY A 366 11.40 -7.33 -11.99
C GLY A 366 12.79 -7.36 -12.64
N SER A 367 13.21 -8.52 -13.14
CA SER A 367 14.49 -8.69 -13.84
C SER A 367 14.57 -7.85 -15.12
N ASN A 368 15.55 -6.93 -15.15
CA ASN A 368 15.83 -6.02 -16.26
C ASN A 368 16.02 -6.80 -17.59
N ARG A 369 15.53 -6.27 -18.73
CA ARG A 369 15.50 -6.95 -20.06
C ARG A 369 16.84 -7.53 -20.53
N LYS A 370 17.96 -7.14 -19.91
CA LYS A 370 19.32 -7.57 -20.27
C LYS A 370 19.79 -8.85 -19.56
N VAL A 371 19.04 -9.38 -18.60
CA VAL A 371 19.40 -10.64 -17.92
C VAL A 371 18.99 -11.83 -18.80
N PRO A 372 19.92 -12.75 -19.16
CA PRO A 372 19.64 -13.89 -20.02
C PRO A 372 18.50 -14.77 -19.46
N LEU A 373 17.66 -15.30 -20.34
CA LEU A 373 16.52 -16.16 -19.97
C LEU A 373 16.95 -17.34 -19.08
N VAL A 374 18.11 -17.94 -19.37
CA VAL A 374 18.67 -19.07 -18.61
C VAL A 374 18.94 -18.71 -17.16
N VAL A 375 19.45 -17.51 -16.89
CA VAL A 375 19.71 -17.02 -15.53
C VAL A 375 18.38 -16.74 -14.80
N ARG A 376 17.37 -16.23 -15.52
CA ARG A 376 16.02 -16.03 -14.94
C ARG A 376 15.38 -17.36 -14.53
N VAL A 377 15.48 -18.37 -15.40
CA VAL A 377 14.94 -19.71 -15.13
C VAL A 377 15.74 -20.40 -14.03
N ALA A 378 17.05 -20.20 -13.95
CA ALA A 378 17.85 -20.73 -12.84
C ALA A 378 17.47 -20.09 -11.50
N ILE A 379 17.26 -18.77 -11.44
CA ILE A 379 16.84 -18.08 -10.20
C ILE A 379 15.44 -18.52 -9.78
N VAL A 380 14.51 -18.63 -10.73
CA VAL A 380 13.14 -19.12 -10.47
C VAL A 380 13.15 -20.61 -10.07
N GLY A 381 13.96 -21.43 -10.74
CA GLY A 381 14.10 -22.86 -10.47
C GLY A 381 14.72 -23.14 -9.10
N ILE A 382 15.74 -22.37 -8.70
CA ILE A 382 16.29 -22.38 -7.34
C ILE A 382 15.20 -21.98 -6.34
N GLY A 383 14.47 -20.89 -6.60
CA GLY A 383 13.37 -20.45 -5.74
C GLY A 383 12.28 -21.50 -5.55
N LEU A 384 11.88 -22.20 -6.61
CA LEU A 384 10.88 -23.26 -6.57
C LEU A 384 11.40 -24.54 -5.92
N PHE A 385 12.60 -25.01 -6.28
CA PHE A 385 13.19 -26.24 -5.72
C PHE A 385 13.31 -26.18 -4.20
N PHE A 386 13.68 -25.03 -3.65
CA PHE A 386 13.75 -24.80 -2.21
C PHE A 386 12.40 -24.47 -1.55
N SER A 387 11.34 -24.20 -2.31
CA SER A 387 9.97 -24.08 -1.76
C SER A 387 9.26 -25.45 -1.64
N PHE A 388 9.77 -26.47 -2.32
CA PHE A 388 9.23 -27.84 -2.31
C PHE A 388 10.04 -28.80 -1.43
N SER A 389 11.15 -28.35 -0.85
CA SER A 389 12.01 -29.12 0.08
C SER A 389 11.83 -28.58 1.49
#